data_AF-X1P839-F1
#
_entry.id   AF-X1P839-F1
#
_cell.length_a   1.000
_cell.length_b   1.000
_cell.length_c   1.000
_cell.angle_alpha   90.00
_cell.angle_beta   90.00
_cell.angle_gamma   90.00
#
_symmetry.space_group_name_H-M   'P 1'
#
loop_
_entity.id
_entity.type
_entity.pdbx_description
1 polymer ?
#
loop_
_entity_poly.entity_id
_entity_poly.type
_entity_poly.pdbx_seq_one_letter_code
_entity_poly.pdbx_strand_id
1 'polypeptide(L)'
;ALILVFVPKIGLSIGGAHRWISLGPISFQPSEFLKISFLIYLAAWLSQKRSKNQTLVAFLIILTILTCLLIKQPDMGTLMVIALTSASIYFITPSSFWHKISVIFAGIGGTILLIIIAPYRIERLMSFFHPEFNPLKEGYQIHQSLISIGSGKIFGIGGPFGLGMSQQKFGFLPHSMSDSIFAIIGEEMGFIGCIAILALFLALAWRGLKIAKESPDNFSYLLALGITIWITLQAFFNMGAMTGLLPLTGIPLPFISYG
;
A
#
# COMPACT_ATOMS: atom_id res chain seq x y z
N ALA A 1 -1.06 -7.48 -18.92
CA ALA A 1 -2.05 -6.54 -18.35
C ALA A 1 -1.47 -5.16 -18.06
N LEU A 2 -0.40 -5.00 -17.25
CA LEU A 2 0.18 -3.68 -16.93
C LEU A 2 0.57 -2.83 -18.15
N ILE A 3 1.07 -3.47 -19.21
CA ILE A 3 1.45 -2.77 -20.45
C ILE A 3 0.20 -2.27 -21.21
N LEU A 4 -0.95 -2.94 -21.08
CA LEU A 4 -2.19 -2.58 -21.76
C LEU A 4 -2.76 -1.24 -21.25
N VAL A 5 -2.33 -0.79 -20.06
CA VAL A 5 -2.72 0.51 -19.51
C VAL A 5 -2.19 1.68 -20.34
N PHE A 6 -1.12 1.47 -21.12
CA PHE A 6 -0.56 2.48 -22.03
C PHE A 6 -1.16 2.44 -23.44
N VAL A 7 -2.08 1.51 -23.72
CA VAL A 7 -2.72 1.41 -25.04
C VAL A 7 -3.79 2.50 -25.16
N PRO A 8 -3.68 3.42 -26.14
CA PRO A 8 -4.71 4.42 -26.39
C PRO A 8 -6.05 3.73 -26.68
N LYS A 9 -7.16 4.25 -26.12
CA LYS A 9 -8.54 3.71 -26.14
C LYS A 9 -8.93 2.68 -25.06
N ILE A 10 -7.96 2.08 -24.35
CA ILE A 10 -8.24 1.07 -23.31
C ILE A 10 -7.84 1.58 -21.91
N GLY A 11 -6.72 2.31 -21.83
CA GLY A 11 -6.26 2.93 -20.60
C GLY A 11 -7.02 4.21 -20.24
N LEU A 12 -7.46 4.31 -18.99
CA LEU A 12 -7.98 5.53 -18.37
C LEU A 12 -6.88 6.24 -17.56
N SER A 13 -6.81 7.56 -17.70
CA SER A 13 -6.01 8.42 -16.83
C SER A 13 -6.91 9.02 -15.75
N ILE A 14 -6.63 8.71 -14.49
CA ILE A 14 -7.32 9.29 -13.33
C ILE A 14 -6.24 9.95 -12.46
N GLY A 15 -6.42 11.22 -12.11
CA GLY A 15 -5.45 11.96 -11.28
C GLY A 15 -4.08 12.15 -11.94
N GLY A 16 -3.99 12.13 -13.27
CA GLY A 16 -2.74 12.28 -14.03
C GLY A 16 -1.92 11.00 -14.19
N ALA A 17 -2.43 9.84 -13.75
CA ALA A 17 -1.77 8.55 -13.91
C ALA A 17 -2.62 7.57 -14.73
N HIS A 18 -1.98 6.93 -15.72
CA HIS A 18 -2.55 5.82 -16.46
C HIS A 18 -2.43 4.54 -15.61
N ARG A 19 -3.48 4.23 -14.83
CA ARG A 19 -3.52 3.08 -13.92
C ARG A 19 -4.72 2.16 -14.12
N TRP A 20 -5.76 2.65 -14.81
CA TRP A 20 -7.04 1.95 -14.94
C TRP A 20 -7.25 1.45 -16.36
N ILE A 21 -7.86 0.29 -16.49
CA ILE A 21 -8.39 -0.21 -17.77
C ILE A 21 -9.91 -0.12 -17.70
N SER A 22 -10.52 0.54 -18.70
CA SER A 22 -11.98 0.55 -18.86
C SER A 22 -12.39 -0.34 -20.01
N LEU A 23 -13.30 -1.26 -19.72
CA LEU A 23 -14.00 -2.09 -20.69
C LEU A 23 -15.49 -1.73 -20.66
N GLY A 24 -15.80 -0.46 -20.93
CA GLY A 24 -17.19 0.05 -20.90
C GLY A 24 -17.67 0.27 -19.46
N PRO A 25 -18.70 -0.47 -18.97
CA PRO A 25 -19.25 -0.27 -17.62
C PRO A 25 -18.34 -0.80 -16.50
N ILE A 26 -17.31 -1.59 -16.84
CA ILE A 26 -16.39 -2.19 -15.87
C ILE A 26 -15.03 -1.50 -16.00
N SER A 27 -14.51 -1.03 -14.88
CA SER A 27 -13.14 -0.54 -14.75
C SER A 27 -12.40 -1.37 -13.72
N PHE A 28 -11.16 -1.73 -14.00
CA PHE A 28 -10.29 -2.40 -13.02
C PHE A 28 -8.87 -1.88 -13.11
N GLN A 29 -8.17 -1.98 -11.98
CA GLN A 29 -6.77 -1.59 -11.85
C GLN A 29 -5.88 -2.84 -11.97
N PRO A 30 -5.08 -2.98 -13.06
CA PRO A 30 -4.26 -4.17 -13.25
C PRO A 30 -3.18 -4.40 -12.17
N SER A 31 -2.78 -3.34 -11.45
CA SER A 31 -1.80 -3.45 -10.37
C SER A 31 -2.34 -4.19 -9.14
N GLU A 32 -3.67 -4.23 -8.93
CA GLU A 32 -4.28 -5.06 -7.89
C GLU A 32 -4.12 -6.55 -8.19
N PHE A 33 -4.43 -6.96 -9.42
CA PHE A 33 -4.20 -8.34 -9.88
C PHE A 33 -2.72 -8.71 -9.87
N LEU A 34 -1.85 -7.76 -10.22
CA LEU A 34 -0.40 -7.97 -10.17
C LEU A 34 0.06 -8.39 -8.78
N LYS A 35 -0.43 -7.76 -7.70
CA LYS A 35 -0.01 -8.08 -6.34
C LYS A 35 -0.28 -9.54 -6.00
N ILE A 36 -1.49 -10.03 -6.29
CA ILE A 36 -1.87 -11.43 -6.06
C ILE A 36 -1.06 -12.38 -6.96
N SER A 37 -1.03 -12.13 -8.27
CA SER A 37 -0.34 -13.01 -9.21
C SER A 37 1.17 -13.08 -8.92
N PHE A 38 1.78 -11.95 -8.56
CA PHE A 38 3.19 -11.90 -8.19
C PHE A 38 3.46 -12.63 -6.87
N LEU A 39 2.59 -12.50 -5.86
CA LEU A 39 2.70 -13.26 -4.61
C LEU A 39 2.61 -14.77 -4.84
N ILE A 40 1.66 -15.22 -5.68
CA ILE A 40 1.54 -16.64 -6.05
C ILE A 40 2.82 -17.11 -6.75
N TYR A 41 3.29 -16.36 -7.74
CA TYR A 41 4.53 -16.67 -8.44
C TYR A 41 5.72 -16.74 -7.47
N LEU A 42 5.87 -15.74 -6.60
CA LEU A 42 6.98 -15.63 -5.67
C LEU A 42 6.97 -16.78 -4.65
N ALA A 43 5.80 -17.10 -4.08
CA ALA A 43 5.63 -18.25 -3.20
C ALA A 43 5.98 -19.57 -3.90
N ALA A 44 5.52 -19.76 -5.15
CA ALA A 44 5.82 -20.97 -5.93
C ALA A 44 7.29 -21.07 -6.33
N TRP A 45 7.96 -19.94 -6.53
CA TRP A 45 9.36 -19.88 -6.88
C TRP A 45 10.27 -20.15 -5.67
N LEU A 46 9.95 -19.54 -4.52
CA LEU A 46 10.72 -19.66 -3.28
C LEU A 46 10.49 -20.99 -2.56
N SER A 47 9.35 -21.66 -2.79
CA SER A 47 9.08 -22.99 -2.22
C SER A 47 9.91 -24.11 -2.85
N GLN A 48 10.42 -23.91 -4.06
CA GLN A 48 11.22 -24.91 -4.77
C GLN A 48 12.65 -25.00 -4.24
N LYS A 49 13.16 -26.23 -4.08
CA LYS A 49 14.55 -26.49 -3.67
C LYS A 49 15.51 -26.10 -4.81
N ARG A 50 16.05 -24.88 -4.73
CA ARG A 50 17.04 -24.33 -5.69
C ARG A 50 18.29 -23.84 -4.97
N SER A 51 19.35 -23.58 -5.74
CA SER A 51 20.54 -22.97 -5.17
C SER A 51 20.24 -21.54 -4.69
N LYS A 52 20.82 -21.16 -3.55
CA LYS A 52 20.58 -19.83 -2.93
C LYS A 52 20.85 -18.66 -3.90
N ASN A 53 21.82 -18.82 -4.81
CA ASN A 53 22.21 -17.81 -5.79
C ASN A 53 21.17 -17.68 -6.91
N GLN A 54 20.66 -18.80 -7.44
CA GLN A 54 19.60 -18.78 -8.44
C GLN A 54 18.31 -18.14 -7.88
N THR A 55 18.00 -18.42 -6.62
CA THR A 55 16.85 -17.81 -5.94
C THR A 55 16.99 -16.29 -5.84
N LEU A 56 18.16 -15.77 -5.47
CA LEU A 56 18.42 -14.33 -5.39
C LEU A 56 18.36 -13.65 -6.76
N VAL A 57 19.03 -14.22 -7.77
CA VAL A 57 19.11 -13.61 -9.10
C VAL A 57 17.73 -13.52 -9.73
N ALA A 58 16.95 -14.60 -9.69
CA ALA A 58 15.59 -14.59 -10.21
C ALA A 58 14.67 -13.61 -9.44
N PHE A 59 14.82 -13.54 -8.11
CA PHE A 59 14.09 -12.58 -7.28
C PHE A 59 14.38 -11.13 -7.70
N LEU A 60 15.66 -10.77 -7.81
CA LEU A 60 16.06 -9.41 -8.19
C LEU A 60 15.61 -9.05 -9.61
N ILE A 61 15.79 -9.95 -10.59
CA ILE A 61 15.38 -9.69 -11.98
C ILE A 61 13.88 -9.37 -12.04
N ILE A 62 13.05 -10.19 -11.41
CA ILE A 62 11.60 -10.05 -11.50
C ILE A 62 11.14 -8.81 -10.74
N LEU A 63 11.71 -8.55 -9.57
CA LEU A 63 11.43 -7.34 -8.82
C LEU A 63 11.83 -6.09 -9.62
N THR A 64 12.99 -6.09 -10.27
CA THR A 64 13.44 -4.98 -11.13
C THR A 64 12.52 -4.76 -12.33
N ILE A 65 12.07 -5.83 -12.99
CA ILE A 65 11.13 -5.73 -14.11
C ILE A 65 9.80 -5.11 -13.64
N LEU A 66 9.24 -5.61 -12.54
CA LEU A 66 7.96 -5.11 -12.01
C LEU A 66 8.05 -3.67 -11.53
N THR A 67 9.10 -3.34 -10.78
CA THR A 67 9.33 -1.96 -10.33
C THR A 67 9.49 -1.01 -11.52
N CYS A 68 10.26 -1.37 -12.55
CA CYS A 68 10.41 -0.58 -13.77
C CYS A 68 9.06 -0.29 -14.46
N LEU A 69 8.18 -1.30 -14.55
CA LEU A 69 6.84 -1.12 -15.11
C LEU A 69 5.95 -0.20 -14.27
N LEU A 70 5.99 -0.33 -12.94
CA LEU A 70 5.19 0.50 -12.03
C LEU A 70 5.68 1.95 -11.95
N ILE A 71 6.98 2.17 -12.11
CA ILE A 71 7.58 3.51 -12.20
C ILE A 71 7.01 4.28 -13.39
N LYS A 72 6.77 3.58 -14.51
CA LYS A 72 6.12 4.17 -15.69
C LYS A 72 4.63 4.48 -15.48
N GLN A 73 3.97 3.84 -14.51
CA GLN A 73 2.56 4.08 -14.15
C GLN A 73 2.37 5.12 -13.02
N PRO A 74 3.39 5.95 -12.81
CA PRO A 74 3.73 6.64 -11.54
C PRO A 74 3.10 6.10 -10.24
N ASP A 75 3.01 4.78 -10.02
CA ASP A 75 2.32 4.19 -8.84
C ASP A 75 3.31 3.80 -7.72
N MET A 76 3.66 4.79 -6.90
CA MET A 76 4.60 4.61 -5.77
C MET A 76 4.03 3.73 -4.66
N GLY A 77 2.73 3.84 -4.38
CA GLY A 77 2.08 3.08 -3.32
C GLY A 77 2.13 1.59 -3.59
N THR A 78 1.71 1.18 -4.79
CA THR A 78 1.77 -0.23 -5.21
C THR A 78 3.22 -0.73 -5.29
N LEU A 79 4.15 0.09 -5.78
CA LEU A 79 5.57 -0.26 -5.83
C LEU A 79 6.13 -0.58 -4.45
N MET A 80 5.89 0.31 -3.47
CA MET A 80 6.37 0.14 -2.10
C MET A 80 5.77 -1.11 -1.45
N VAL A 81 4.46 -1.33 -1.61
CA VAL A 81 3.78 -2.52 -1.08
C VAL A 81 4.37 -3.79 -1.67
N ILE A 82 4.57 -3.86 -3.00
CA ILE A 82 5.17 -5.03 -3.66
C ILE A 82 6.62 -5.23 -3.20
N ALA A 83 7.42 -4.17 -3.12
CA ALA A 83 8.81 -4.26 -2.70
C ALA A 83 8.95 -4.77 -1.26
N LEU A 84 8.17 -4.20 -0.33
CA LEU A 84 8.24 -4.60 1.08
C LEU A 84 7.69 -6.01 1.31
N THR A 85 6.54 -6.34 0.72
CA THR A 85 5.96 -7.69 0.86
C THR A 85 6.89 -8.77 0.30
N SER A 86 7.44 -8.54 -0.89
CA SER A 86 8.37 -9.49 -1.52
C SER A 86 9.68 -9.62 -0.75
N ALA A 87 10.22 -8.52 -0.23
CA ALA A 87 11.37 -8.55 0.67
C ALA A 87 11.04 -9.33 1.95
N SER A 88 9.90 -9.10 2.60
CA SER A 88 9.52 -9.85 3.81
C SER A 88 9.47 -11.36 3.57
N ILE A 89 8.84 -11.81 2.48
CA ILE A 89 8.75 -13.24 2.14
C ILE A 89 10.13 -13.82 1.84
N TYR A 90 10.98 -13.07 1.11
CA TYR A 90 12.35 -13.49 0.84
C TYR A 90 13.18 -13.62 2.12
N PHE A 91 13.01 -12.71 3.08
CA PHE A 91 13.71 -12.73 4.37
C PHE A 91 13.34 -13.91 5.26
N ILE A 92 12.08 -14.35 5.16
CA ILE A 92 11.56 -15.53 5.88
C ILE A 92 12.06 -16.81 5.22
N THR A 93 12.25 -16.80 3.91
CA THR A 93 12.82 -17.94 3.20
C THR A 93 14.27 -18.19 3.63
N PRO A 94 14.69 -19.46 3.83
CA PRO A 94 16.07 -19.78 4.16
C PRO A 94 17.06 -19.34 3.07
N SER A 95 17.72 -18.20 3.27
CA SER A 95 18.72 -17.63 2.37
C SER A 95 20.06 -17.38 3.07
N SER A 96 21.12 -17.12 2.30
CA SER A 96 22.40 -16.66 2.85
C SER A 96 22.22 -15.30 3.55
N PHE A 97 22.96 -15.06 4.63
CA PHE A 97 22.96 -13.77 5.33
C PHE A 97 23.36 -12.61 4.40
N TRP A 98 24.39 -12.82 3.59
CA TRP A 98 24.85 -11.85 2.59
C TRP A 98 23.80 -11.52 1.53
N HIS A 99 22.93 -12.48 1.19
CA HIS A 99 21.83 -12.25 0.26
C HIS A 99 20.79 -11.30 0.86
N LYS A 100 20.46 -11.47 2.14
CA LYS A 100 19.53 -10.59 2.85
C LYS A 100 20.05 -9.16 2.89
N ILE A 101 21.35 -9.00 3.21
CA ILE A 101 22.03 -7.70 3.17
C ILE A 101 21.96 -7.10 1.76
N SER A 102 22.26 -7.87 0.71
CA SER A 102 22.23 -7.35 -0.66
C SER A 102 20.85 -6.87 -1.10
N VAL A 103 19.76 -7.54 -0.67
CA VAL A 103 18.38 -7.12 -0.95
C VAL A 103 18.06 -5.80 -0.25
N ILE A 104 18.52 -5.60 1.00
CA ILE A 104 18.35 -4.32 1.71
C ILE A 104 19.07 -3.20 0.96
N PHE A 105 20.35 -3.38 0.63
CA PHE A 105 21.12 -2.36 -0.08
C PHE A 105 20.53 -2.07 -1.47
N ALA A 106 20.08 -3.08 -2.20
CA ALA A 106 19.39 -2.90 -3.47
C ALA A 106 18.08 -2.11 -3.31
N GLY A 107 17.30 -2.39 -2.26
CA GLY A 107 16.06 -1.66 -1.95
C GLY A 107 16.31 -0.19 -1.60
N ILE A 108 17.31 0.09 -0.75
CA ILE A 108 17.70 1.45 -0.38
C ILE A 108 18.23 2.20 -1.60
N GLY A 109 19.18 1.61 -2.33
CA GLY A 109 19.76 2.20 -3.54
C GLY A 109 18.71 2.47 -4.62
N GLY A 110 17.78 1.52 -4.82
CA GLY A 110 16.65 1.69 -5.72
C GLY A 110 15.74 2.85 -5.28
N THR A 111 15.43 2.96 -3.99
CA THR A 111 14.60 4.05 -3.47
C THR A 111 15.27 5.41 -3.66
N ILE A 112 16.57 5.52 -3.37
CA ILE A 112 17.35 6.76 -3.57
C ILE A 112 17.36 7.16 -5.04
N LEU A 113 17.66 6.21 -5.94
CA LEU A 113 17.65 6.45 -7.38
C LEU A 113 16.27 6.95 -7.85
N LEU A 114 15.20 6.36 -7.32
CA LEU A 114 13.85 6.76 -7.61
C LEU A 114 13.52 8.17 -7.14
N ILE A 115 13.99 8.57 -5.97
CA ILE A 115 13.81 9.93 -5.46
C ILE A 115 14.53 10.95 -6.36
N ILE A 116 15.73 10.63 -6.84
CA ILE A 116 16.52 11.50 -7.72
C ILE A 116 15.87 11.67 -9.10
N ILE A 117 15.34 10.59 -9.69
CA ILE A 117 14.77 10.61 -11.05
C ILE A 117 13.49 11.46 -11.13
N ALA A 118 12.72 11.57 -10.05
CA ALA A 118 11.40 12.16 -10.08
C ALA A 118 11.22 13.21 -8.96
N PRO A 119 11.37 14.52 -9.28
CA PRO A 119 11.35 15.60 -8.30
C PRO A 119 10.10 15.64 -7.41
N TYR A 120 8.94 15.25 -7.93
CA TYR A 120 7.69 15.20 -7.17
C TYR A 120 7.77 14.27 -5.94
N ARG A 121 8.66 13.27 -5.94
CA ARG A 121 8.84 12.36 -4.80
C ARG A 121 9.55 13.03 -3.65
N ILE A 122 10.47 13.94 -3.95
CA ILE A 122 11.11 14.81 -2.96
C ILE A 122 10.07 15.76 -2.40
N GLU A 123 9.21 16.34 -3.25
CA GLU A 123 8.14 17.23 -2.79
C GLU A 123 7.24 16.54 -1.75
N ARG A 124 6.90 15.25 -1.94
CA ARG A 124 6.13 14.47 -0.96
C ARG A 124 6.81 14.33 0.39
N LEU A 125 8.11 14.00 0.35
CA LEU A 125 8.93 13.82 1.54
C LEU A 125 9.09 15.16 2.27
N MET A 126 9.31 16.24 1.52
CA MET A 126 9.43 17.59 2.06
C MET A 126 8.10 18.08 2.62
N SER A 127 6.96 17.79 1.99
CA SER A 127 5.65 18.13 2.55
C SER A 127 5.28 17.31 3.78
N PHE A 128 5.89 16.13 3.97
CA PHE A 128 5.73 15.37 5.20
C PHE A 128 6.48 16.02 6.37
N PHE A 129 7.74 16.42 6.16
CA PHE A 129 8.54 17.09 7.20
C PHE A 129 8.14 18.56 7.43
N HIS A 130 7.73 19.24 6.36
CA HIS A 130 7.34 20.63 6.32
C HIS A 130 6.02 20.78 5.54
N PRO A 131 4.87 20.48 6.18
CA PRO A 131 3.54 20.60 5.54
C PRO A 131 3.25 21.98 4.94
N GLU A 132 3.88 23.02 5.50
CA GLU A 132 3.76 24.42 5.07
C GLU A 132 4.37 24.69 3.69
N PHE A 133 5.21 23.79 3.18
CA PHE A 133 5.84 23.93 1.86
C PHE A 133 4.86 23.72 0.71
N ASN A 134 3.77 22.96 0.92
CA ASN A 134 2.78 22.68 -0.12
C ASN A 134 1.34 22.70 0.44
N PRO A 135 0.89 23.87 0.93
CA PRO A 135 -0.33 23.99 1.75
C PRO A 135 -1.62 23.82 0.94
N LEU A 136 -1.55 23.76 -0.39
CA LEU A 136 -2.69 23.59 -1.30
C LEU A 136 -2.81 22.19 -1.90
N LYS A 137 -1.84 21.30 -1.65
CA LYS A 137 -1.81 19.93 -2.21
C LYS A 137 -1.66 18.87 -1.11
N GLU A 138 -0.47 18.31 -0.97
CA GLU A 138 -0.22 17.20 -0.05
C GLU A 138 -0.26 17.66 1.41
N GLY A 139 0.26 18.86 1.69
CA GLY A 139 0.13 19.49 3.00
C GLY A 139 -1.33 19.70 3.38
N TYR A 140 -2.16 20.17 2.44
CA TYR A 140 -3.61 20.33 2.65
C TYR A 140 -4.27 19.02 3.07
N GLN A 141 -4.01 17.94 2.35
CA GLN A 141 -4.62 16.64 2.62
C GLN A 141 -4.20 16.08 4.00
N ILE A 142 -2.92 16.22 4.39
CA ILE A 142 -2.46 15.81 5.74
C ILE A 142 -3.13 16.67 6.81
N HIS A 143 -3.15 17.98 6.65
CA HIS A 143 -3.78 18.89 7.62
C HIS A 143 -5.26 18.58 7.81
N GLN A 144 -6.01 18.39 6.73
CA GLN A 144 -7.43 18.05 6.82
C GLN A 144 -7.66 16.66 7.41
N SER A 145 -6.78 15.70 7.11
CA SER A 145 -6.82 14.37 7.74
C SER A 145 -6.68 14.47 9.26
N LEU A 146 -5.72 15.26 9.74
CA LEU A 146 -5.49 15.47 11.18
C LEU A 146 -6.65 16.25 11.84
N ILE A 147 -7.21 17.26 11.17
CA ILE A 147 -8.39 17.98 11.64
C ILE A 147 -9.60 17.03 11.77
N SER A 148 -9.82 16.17 10.76
CA SER A 148 -10.89 15.17 10.75
C SER A 148 -10.77 14.25 11.97
N ILE A 149 -9.59 13.63 12.14
CA ILE A 149 -9.32 12.72 13.27
C ILE A 149 -9.45 13.45 14.62
N GLY A 150 -8.93 14.67 14.72
CA GLY A 150 -9.00 15.47 15.95
C GLY A 150 -10.43 15.88 16.33
N SER A 151 -11.27 16.16 15.34
CA SER A 151 -12.66 16.58 15.55
C SER A 151 -13.57 15.48 16.11
N GLY A 152 -13.25 14.20 15.83
CA GLY A 152 -14.04 13.06 16.29
C GLY A 152 -13.97 12.77 17.79
N LYS A 153 -13.02 13.33 18.54
CA LYS A 153 -12.87 13.08 19.99
C LYS A 153 -12.88 11.56 20.30
N ILE A 154 -13.48 11.14 21.42
CA ILE A 154 -13.52 9.73 21.84
C ILE A 154 -14.59 8.93 21.07
N PHE A 155 -15.77 9.52 20.84
CA PHE A 155 -16.97 8.82 20.36
C PHE A 155 -17.43 9.19 18.94
N GLY A 156 -16.73 10.09 18.27
CA GLY A 156 -17.13 10.63 16.97
C GLY A 156 -18.08 11.82 17.06
N ILE A 157 -18.21 12.53 15.96
CA ILE A 157 -19.22 13.59 15.81
C ILE A 157 -20.61 12.94 15.82
N GLY A 158 -21.48 13.34 16.75
CA GLY A 158 -22.82 12.74 16.90
C GLY A 158 -22.85 11.49 17.80
N GLY A 159 -21.73 11.11 18.41
CA GLY A 159 -21.65 9.97 19.32
C GLY A 159 -21.84 8.62 18.61
N PRO A 160 -22.45 7.60 19.26
CA PRO A 160 -22.56 6.25 18.70
C PRO A 160 -23.40 6.14 17.41
N PHE A 161 -24.11 7.20 17.02
CA PHE A 161 -24.91 7.28 15.79
C PHE A 161 -24.34 8.30 14.77
N GLY A 162 -23.07 8.67 14.91
CA GLY A 162 -22.38 9.68 14.11
C GLY A 162 -22.07 9.32 12.65
N LEU A 163 -22.42 8.10 12.22
CA LEU A 163 -22.17 7.64 10.85
C LEU A 163 -22.90 8.56 9.87
N GLY A 164 -22.16 9.03 8.87
CA GLY A 164 -22.68 9.94 7.88
C GLY A 164 -22.71 11.42 8.30
N MET A 165 -22.19 11.79 9.47
CA MET A 165 -22.14 13.19 9.93
C MET A 165 -20.81 13.91 9.64
N SER A 166 -19.83 13.25 9.01
CA SER A 166 -18.57 13.91 8.65
C SER A 166 -18.85 15.14 7.79
N GLN A 167 -18.25 16.27 8.16
CA GLN A 167 -18.27 17.46 7.31
C GLN A 167 -17.16 17.36 6.25
N GLN A 168 -16.06 16.69 6.59
CA GLN A 168 -14.87 16.61 5.76
C GLN A 168 -15.09 15.79 4.48
N LYS A 169 -16.01 14.82 4.51
CA LYS A 169 -16.39 14.03 3.32
C LYS A 169 -17.05 14.85 2.21
N PHE A 170 -17.61 16.04 2.51
CA PHE A 170 -18.30 16.90 1.54
C PHE A 170 -17.36 17.83 0.74
N GLY A 171 -16.11 17.41 0.55
CA GLY A 171 -15.16 18.07 -0.35
C GLY A 171 -14.00 18.79 0.35
N PHE A 172 -13.94 18.80 1.69
CA PHE A 172 -12.81 19.39 2.40
C PHE A 172 -11.61 18.45 2.46
N LEU A 173 -11.83 17.14 2.59
CA LEU A 173 -10.77 16.14 2.56
C LEU A 173 -10.69 15.48 1.16
N PRO A 174 -9.58 15.67 0.41
CA PRO A 174 -9.38 15.00 -0.86
C PRO A 174 -9.43 13.48 -0.69
N HIS A 175 -10.00 12.77 -1.67
CA HIS A 175 -10.04 11.30 -1.68
C HIS A 175 -10.67 10.68 -0.42
N SER A 176 -11.67 11.35 0.17
CA SER A 176 -12.37 10.94 1.40
C SER A 176 -13.00 9.54 1.33
N MET A 177 -13.42 9.10 0.15
CA MET A 177 -14.02 7.77 -0.07
C MET A 177 -12.98 6.68 -0.40
N SER A 178 -11.76 7.06 -0.78
CA SER A 178 -10.68 6.13 -1.12
C SER A 178 -9.56 6.20 -0.09
N ASP A 179 -8.51 6.96 -0.36
CA ASP A 179 -7.25 6.90 0.38
C ASP A 179 -7.36 7.53 1.77
N SER A 180 -8.31 8.44 1.96
CA SER A 180 -8.49 9.19 3.21
C SER A 180 -9.67 8.71 4.06
N ILE A 181 -10.22 7.52 3.76
CA ILE A 181 -11.37 6.96 4.47
C ILE A 181 -11.12 6.76 5.97
N PHE A 182 -9.89 6.45 6.37
CA PHE A 182 -9.55 6.28 7.80
C PHE A 182 -9.74 7.57 8.59
N ALA A 183 -9.44 8.74 8.01
CA ALA A 183 -9.66 10.03 8.67
C ALA A 183 -11.15 10.35 8.84
N ILE A 184 -11.98 9.98 7.85
CA ILE A 184 -13.44 10.11 7.94
C ILE A 184 -13.99 9.22 9.06
N ILE A 185 -13.48 7.99 9.19
CA ILE A 185 -13.89 7.12 10.29
C ILE A 185 -13.45 7.69 11.65
N GLY A 186 -12.27 8.29 11.71
CA GLY A 186 -11.81 9.01 12.90
C GLY A 186 -12.73 10.18 13.28
N GLU A 187 -13.28 10.90 12.30
CA GLU A 187 -14.25 11.96 12.54
C GLU A 187 -15.62 11.41 13.00
N GLU A 188 -16.18 10.42 12.29
CA GLU A 188 -17.54 9.92 12.52
C GLU A 188 -17.66 8.98 13.72
N MET A 189 -16.64 8.16 14.00
CA MET A 189 -16.66 7.15 15.07
C MET A 189 -15.67 7.45 16.19
N GLY A 190 -14.84 8.48 16.05
CA GLY A 190 -13.88 8.90 17.06
C GLY A 190 -12.76 7.90 17.30
N PHE A 191 -12.06 8.09 18.42
CA PHE A 191 -10.98 7.22 18.85
C PHE A 191 -11.38 5.74 18.98
N ILE A 192 -12.60 5.46 19.46
CA ILE A 192 -13.10 4.08 19.61
C ILE A 192 -13.23 3.40 18.25
N GLY A 193 -13.76 4.09 17.24
CA GLY A 193 -13.85 3.56 15.87
C GLY A 193 -12.48 3.25 15.28
N CYS A 194 -11.52 4.17 15.44
CA CYS A 194 -10.14 3.96 14.99
C CYS A 194 -9.49 2.74 15.65
N ILE A 195 -9.63 2.57 16.97
CA ILE A 195 -9.12 1.40 17.68
C ILE A 195 -9.81 0.13 17.21
N ALA A 196 -11.13 0.16 17.01
CA ALA A 196 -11.87 -1.01 16.55
C ALA A 196 -11.35 -1.49 15.18
N ILE A 197 -11.11 -0.58 14.24
CA ILE A 197 -10.53 -0.91 12.93
C ILE A 197 -9.11 -1.46 13.07
N LEU A 198 -8.27 -0.79 13.87
CA LEU A 198 -6.91 -1.27 14.13
C LEU A 198 -6.92 -2.68 14.71
N ALA A 199 -7.80 -2.95 15.68
CA ALA A 199 -7.97 -4.25 16.30
C ALA A 199 -8.44 -5.32 15.29
N LEU A 200 -9.34 -4.96 14.36
CA LEU A 200 -9.78 -5.87 13.29
C LEU A 200 -8.62 -6.24 12.35
N PHE A 201 -7.79 -5.29 11.94
CA PHE A 201 -6.60 -5.58 11.14
C PHE A 201 -5.56 -6.41 11.90
N LEU A 202 -5.36 -6.14 13.19
CA LEU A 202 -4.48 -6.96 14.04
C LEU A 202 -5.01 -8.38 14.22
N ALA A 203 -6.32 -8.55 14.38
CA ALA A 203 -6.97 -9.85 14.45
C ALA A 203 -6.83 -10.62 13.12
N LEU A 204 -6.99 -9.93 11.99
CA LEU A 204 -6.76 -10.48 10.66
C LEU A 204 -5.30 -10.92 10.49
N ALA A 205 -4.35 -10.07 10.88
CA ALA A 205 -2.93 -10.40 10.83
C ALA A 205 -2.61 -11.63 11.69
N TRP A 206 -3.13 -11.68 12.93
CA TRP A 206 -2.94 -12.82 13.83
C TRP A 206 -3.52 -14.11 13.25
N ARG A 207 -4.75 -14.07 12.71
CA ARG A 207 -5.38 -15.24 12.06
C ARG A 207 -4.60 -15.67 10.82
N GLY A 208 -4.17 -14.73 9.98
CA GLY A 208 -3.38 -15.02 8.79
C GLY A 208 -2.03 -15.68 9.12
N LEU A 209 -1.35 -15.19 10.16
CA LEU A 209 -0.11 -15.81 10.65
C LEU A 209 -0.35 -17.21 11.24
N LYS A 210 -1.48 -17.43 11.92
CA LYS A 210 -1.86 -18.75 12.42
C LYS A 210 -2.09 -19.74 11.27
N ILE A 211 -2.86 -19.33 10.26
CA ILE A 211 -3.12 -20.15 9.05
C ILE A 211 -1.81 -20.47 8.33
N ALA A 212 -0.92 -19.48 8.18
CA ALA A 212 0.39 -19.72 7.57
C ALA A 212 1.16 -20.81 8.34
N LYS A 213 1.27 -20.69 9.68
CA LYS A 213 1.99 -21.69 10.51
C LYS A 213 1.39 -23.10 10.45
N GLU A 214 0.08 -23.21 10.28
CA GLU A 214 -0.65 -24.49 10.19
C GLU A 214 -0.69 -25.05 8.75
N SER A 215 -0.05 -24.38 7.78
CA SER A 215 -0.07 -24.80 6.38
C SER A 215 0.73 -26.09 6.15
N PRO A 216 0.25 -27.01 5.29
CA PRO A 216 0.84 -28.33 5.11
C PRO A 216 2.11 -28.33 4.26
N ASP A 217 2.31 -27.31 3.42
CA ASP A 217 3.42 -27.22 2.49
C ASP A 217 4.03 -25.82 2.45
N ASN A 218 5.29 -25.73 1.98
CA ASN A 218 6.04 -24.48 1.94
C ASN A 218 5.43 -23.43 1.00
N PHE A 219 4.77 -23.84 -0.08
CA PHE A 219 4.12 -22.90 -0.99
C PHE A 219 2.93 -22.24 -0.30
N SER A 220 2.04 -23.03 0.29
CA SER A 220 0.88 -22.57 1.06
C SER A 220 1.30 -21.70 2.24
N TYR A 221 2.37 -22.10 2.96
CA TYR A 221 2.97 -21.29 4.03
C TYR A 221 3.38 -19.91 3.54
N LEU A 222 4.20 -19.83 2.48
CA LEU A 222 4.71 -18.56 1.94
C LEU A 222 3.60 -17.70 1.32
N LEU A 223 2.61 -18.33 0.67
CA LEU A 223 1.49 -17.62 0.06
C LEU A 223 0.56 -17.02 1.13
N ALA A 224 0.14 -17.81 2.12
CA ALA A 224 -0.72 -17.34 3.21
C ALA A 224 -0.02 -16.21 4.00
N LEU A 225 1.27 -16.40 4.28
CA LEU A 225 2.08 -15.38 4.94
C LEU A 225 2.24 -14.12 4.08
N GLY A 226 2.49 -14.28 2.78
CA GLY A 226 2.63 -13.16 1.84
C GLY A 226 1.35 -12.33 1.70
N ILE A 227 0.20 -12.97 1.58
CA ILE A 227 -1.12 -12.31 1.55
C ILE A 227 -1.37 -11.56 2.88
N THR A 228 -1.08 -12.21 4.01
CA THR A 228 -1.24 -11.60 5.33
C THR A 228 -0.38 -10.34 5.48
N ILE A 229 0.89 -10.43 5.11
CA ILE A 229 1.82 -9.28 5.16
C ILE A 229 1.37 -8.19 4.21
N TRP A 230 0.93 -8.52 3.00
CA TRP A 230 0.45 -7.54 2.03
C TRP A 230 -0.72 -6.73 2.57
N ILE A 231 -1.79 -7.40 3.01
CA ILE A 231 -2.99 -6.73 3.52
C ILE A 231 -2.63 -5.86 4.74
N THR A 232 -1.83 -6.40 5.66
CA THR A 232 -1.46 -5.72 6.91
C THR A 232 -0.56 -4.50 6.64
N LEU A 233 0.44 -4.63 5.77
CA LEU A 233 1.31 -3.50 5.39
C LEU A 233 0.50 -2.42 4.69
N GLN A 234 -0.39 -2.80 3.76
CA GLN A 234 -1.21 -1.83 3.04
C GLN A 234 -2.09 -1.01 4.02
N ALA A 235 -2.71 -1.69 5.00
CA ALA A 235 -3.49 -1.03 6.05
C ALA A 235 -2.62 -0.15 6.96
N PHE A 236 -1.44 -0.63 7.36
CA PHE A 236 -0.48 0.13 8.16
C PHE A 236 -0.04 1.43 7.47
N PHE A 237 0.32 1.35 6.19
CA PHE A 237 0.71 2.53 5.42
C PHE A 237 -0.43 3.53 5.24
N ASN A 238 -1.65 3.06 4.97
CA ASN A 238 -2.81 3.94 4.87
C ASN A 238 -3.09 4.65 6.19
N MET A 239 -3.27 3.89 7.28
CA MET A 239 -3.59 4.47 8.60
C MET A 239 -2.47 5.38 9.09
N GLY A 240 -1.21 4.97 8.93
CA GLY A 240 -0.03 5.76 9.30
C GLY A 240 0.09 7.05 8.49
N ALA A 241 -0.29 7.04 7.22
CA ALA A 241 -0.30 8.25 6.41
C ALA A 241 -1.39 9.23 6.85
N MET A 242 -2.59 8.73 7.18
CA MET A 242 -3.70 9.58 7.64
C MET A 242 -3.48 10.16 9.04
N THR A 243 -2.72 9.48 9.90
CA THR A 243 -2.34 10.00 11.23
C THR A 243 -1.07 10.85 11.21
N GLY A 244 -0.46 11.07 10.04
CA GLY A 244 0.78 11.86 9.92
C GLY A 244 2.03 11.15 10.46
N LEU A 245 1.98 9.84 10.72
CA LEU A 245 3.15 9.04 11.11
C LEU A 245 4.01 8.65 9.90
N LEU A 246 3.43 8.63 8.71
CA LEU A 246 4.06 8.27 7.44
C LEU A 246 3.68 9.29 6.35
N PRO A 247 4.49 9.42 5.28
CA PRO A 247 4.13 10.28 4.15
C PRO A 247 2.90 9.76 3.40
N LEU A 248 2.20 10.65 2.69
CA LEU A 248 1.06 10.28 1.85
C LEU A 248 1.51 9.38 0.68
N THR A 249 0.97 8.16 0.65
CA THR A 249 1.34 7.13 -0.33
C THR A 249 0.28 6.93 -1.41
N GLY A 250 -0.95 7.38 -1.19
CA GLY A 250 -2.09 7.19 -2.11
C GLY A 250 -2.52 5.72 -2.20
N ILE A 251 -2.42 5.01 -1.08
CA ILE A 251 -2.76 3.60 -0.96
C ILE A 251 -4.14 3.50 -0.29
N PRO A 252 -5.11 2.79 -0.87
CA PRO A 252 -6.41 2.59 -0.23
C PRO A 252 -6.30 1.62 0.95
N LEU A 253 -7.11 1.87 1.99
CA LEU A 253 -7.33 0.96 3.12
C LEU A 253 -8.09 -0.30 2.62
N PRO A 254 -7.50 -1.51 2.74
CA PRO A 254 -8.14 -2.75 2.28
C PRO A 254 -9.51 -2.97 2.93
N PHE A 255 -10.44 -3.58 2.19
CA PHE A 255 -11.82 -3.93 2.61
C PHE A 255 -12.76 -2.76 2.96
N ILE A 256 -12.24 -1.55 3.16
CA ILE A 256 -13.01 -0.40 3.65
C ILE A 256 -13.10 0.69 2.58
N SER A 257 -12.01 0.99 1.89
CA SER A 257 -12.00 2.03 0.87
C SER A 257 -12.87 1.65 -0.32
N TYR A 258 -13.49 2.64 -0.93
CA TYR A 258 -14.19 2.47 -2.20
C TYR A 258 -13.17 2.19 -3.32
N GLY A 259 -13.37 1.08 -4.06
CA GLY A 259 -12.48 0.63 -5.13
C GLY A 259 -13.09 -0.50 -5.95
#